data_AF-A0A8S3FX03-F1
#
_entry.id   AF-A0A8S3FX03-F1
#
_cell.length_a   1.000
_cell.length_b   1.000
_cell.length_c   1.000
_cell.angle_alpha   90.00
_cell.angle_beta   90.00
_cell.angle_gamma   90.00
#
_symmetry.space_group_name_H-M   'P 1'
#
loop_
_entity.id
_entity.type
_entity.pdbx_description
1 polymer ?
#
loop_
_entity_poly.entity_id
_entity_poly.type
_entity_poly.pdbx_seq_one_letter_code
_entity_poly.pdbx_strand_id
1 'polypeptide(L)'
;MNTVLTQEIIRYNRLLNMIHNSLQELLKAMKGLVVLSQALEEMSKSLFNNAVPVMWSKVAYPSLKPLASWVLDLIQRVEFVQAWVDHGIPNVFWISGFFFPQAFLTGTLQNFARKYVISIDTVSFGFQ
;
A
#
# COMPACT_ATOMS: atom_id res chain seq x y z
N MET A 1 10.04 -13.45 -8.70
CA MET A 1 8.93 -12.83 -7.94
C MET A 1 9.39 -11.89 -6.81
N ASN A 2 10.63 -12.01 -6.31
CA ASN A 2 11.13 -11.22 -5.17
C ASN A 2 11.02 -9.69 -5.37
N THR A 3 11.31 -9.19 -6.57
CA THR A 3 11.24 -7.75 -6.89
C THR A 3 9.86 -7.13 -6.67
N VAL A 4 8.77 -7.84 -6.97
CA VAL A 4 7.40 -7.32 -6.77
C VAL A 4 7.14 -7.14 -5.28
N LEU A 5 7.41 -8.17 -4.48
CA LEU A 5 7.27 -8.13 -3.03
C LEU A 5 8.10 -6.98 -2.42
N THR A 6 9.38 -6.85 -2.80
CA THR A 6 10.24 -5.77 -2.31
C THR A 6 9.67 -4.37 -2.62
N GLN A 7 9.15 -4.17 -3.82
CA GLN A 7 8.56 -2.88 -4.22
C GLN A 7 7.27 -2.56 -3.44
N GLU A 8 6.44 -3.57 -3.18
CA GLU A 8 5.24 -3.43 -2.36
C GLU A 8 5.59 -3.08 -0.91
N ILE A 9 6.56 -3.76 -0.31
CA ILE A 9 7.07 -3.48 1.05
C ILE A 9 7.56 -2.03 1.15
N ILE A 10 8.34 -1.56 0.18
CA ILE A 10 8.84 -0.17 0.16
C ILE A 10 7.68 0.83 0.18
N ARG A 11 6.60 0.58 -0.58
CA ARG A 11 5.44 1.47 -0.64
C ARG A 11 4.63 1.46 0.66
N TYR A 12 4.35 0.28 1.21
CA TYR A 12 3.66 0.16 2.50
C TYR A 12 4.46 0.83 3.62
N ASN A 13 5.77 0.60 3.70
CA ASN A 13 6.62 1.23 4.70
C ASN A 13 6.65 2.76 4.55
N ARG A 14 6.68 3.28 3.32
CA ARG A 14 6.59 4.73 3.08
C ARG A 14 5.26 5.30 3.59
N LEU A 15 4.15 4.63 3.33
CA LEU A 15 2.83 5.04 3.82
C LEU A 15 2.76 5.00 5.35
N LEU A 16 3.18 3.89 5.97
CA LEU A 16 3.17 3.72 7.42
C LEU A 16 4.04 4.76 8.13
N ASN A 17 5.23 5.04 7.60
CA ASN A 17 6.09 6.11 8.11
C ASN A 17 5.44 7.48 8.01
N MET A 18 4.75 7.77 6.90
CA MET A 18 4.01 9.03 6.73
C MET A 18 2.90 9.18 7.78
N ILE A 19 2.11 8.12 7.99
CA ILE A 19 1.04 8.10 9.00
C ILE A 19 1.63 8.30 10.40
N HIS A 20 2.66 7.53 10.76
CA HIS A 20 3.25 7.59 12.10
C HIS A 20 3.83 8.98 12.40
N ASN A 21 4.66 9.51 11.50
CA ASN A 21 5.30 10.81 11.69
C ASN A 21 4.28 11.95 11.75
N SER A 22 3.31 11.96 10.84
CA SER A 22 2.30 13.03 10.82
C SER A 22 1.37 13.01 12.04
N LEU A 23 1.01 11.82 12.56
CA LEU A 23 0.27 11.71 13.82
C LEU A 23 1.07 12.21 15.02
N GLN A 24 2.36 11.89 15.09
CA GLN A 24 3.24 12.38 16.17
C GLN A 24 3.37 13.91 16.13
N GLU A 25 3.55 14.49 14.94
CA GLU A 25 3.62 15.94 14.77
C GLU A 25 2.29 16.63 15.12
N LEU A 26 1.16 16.04 14.74
CA LEU A 26 -0.16 16.54 15.15
C LEU A 26 -0.32 16.54 16.68
N LEU A 27 0.09 15.46 17.35
CA LEU A 27 0.04 15.37 18.82
C LEU A 27 0.94 16.42 19.50
N LYS A 28 2.14 16.67 18.96
CA LYS A 28 3.02 17.74 19.45
C LYS A 28 2.38 19.12 19.23
N ALA A 29 1.76 19.35 18.07
CA ALA A 29 1.12 20.62 17.75
C ALA A 29 -0.05 20.92 18.70
N MET A 30 -0.87 19.91 19.00
CA MET A 30 -1.98 20.02 19.96
C MET A 30 -1.50 20.31 21.39
N LYS A 31 -0.28 19.91 21.74
CA LYS A 31 0.36 20.22 23.04
C LYS A 31 1.09 21.58 23.03
N GLY A 32 1.08 22.31 21.92
CA GLY A 32 1.82 23.57 21.77
C GLY A 32 3.33 23.39 21.68
N LEU A 33 3.82 22.17 21.42
CA LEU A 33 5.26 21.88 21.32
C LEU A 33 5.82 22.18 19.93
N VAL A 34 4.97 22.21 18.90
CA VAL A 34 5.29 22.63 17.53
C VAL A 34 4.16 23.50 16.98
N VAL A 35 4.45 24.27 15.93
CA VAL A 35 3.44 25.10 15.27
C VAL A 35 2.42 24.21 14.53
N LEU A 36 1.13 24.48 14.74
CA LEU A 36 0.07 23.86 13.95
C LEU A 36 0.11 24.44 12.53
N SER A 37 0.78 23.73 11.62
CA SER A 37 0.80 24.11 10.20
C SER A 37 -0.57 23.85 9.55
N GLN A 38 -0.83 24.52 8.42
CA GLN A 38 -2.04 24.30 7.62
C GLN A 38 -2.23 22.82 7.26
N ALA A 39 -1.14 22.11 6.94
CA ALA A 39 -1.19 20.69 6.61
C ALA A 39 -1.65 19.83 7.81
N LEU A 40 -1.22 20.16 9.02
CA LEU A 40 -1.65 19.46 10.25
C LEU A 40 -3.10 19.80 10.62
N GLU A 41 -3.52 21.05 10.40
CA GLU A 41 -4.90 21.46 10.62
C GLU A 41 -5.87 20.76 9.64
N GLU A 42 -5.54 20.70 8.36
CA GLU A 42 -6.30 19.98 7.34
C GLU A 42 -6.37 18.48 7.67
N MET A 43 -5.26 17.88 8.08
CA MET A 43 -5.22 16.49 8.55
C MET A 43 -6.16 16.28 9.75
N SER A 44 -6.10 17.13 10.77
CA SER A 44 -6.98 17.07 11.94
C SER A 44 -8.45 17.10 11.53
N LYS A 45 -8.81 18.02 10.63
CA LYS A 45 -10.17 18.11 10.06
C LYS A 45 -10.57 16.85 9.29
N SER A 46 -9.68 16.27 8.50
CA SER A 46 -9.95 14.98 7.82
C SER A 46 -10.22 13.86 8.81
N LEU A 47 -9.37 13.72 9.83
CA LEU A 47 -9.52 12.70 10.87
C LEU A 47 -10.85 12.84 11.62
N PHE A 48 -11.20 14.06 12.02
CA PHE A 48 -12.47 14.36 12.69
C PHE A 48 -13.68 13.98 11.84
N ASN A 49 -13.60 14.19 10.53
CA ASN A 49 -14.67 13.90 9.58
C ASN A 49 -14.65 12.47 9.03
N ASN A 50 -13.90 11.55 9.64
CA ASN A 50 -13.76 10.16 9.18
C ASN A 50 -13.28 10.06 7.71
N ALA A 51 -12.44 10.99 7.28
CA ALA A 51 -11.85 11.04 5.95
C ALA A 51 -10.34 10.77 6.02
N VAL A 52 -9.79 10.11 5.01
CA VAL A 52 -8.34 9.89 4.90
C VAL A 52 -7.65 11.23 4.60
N PRO A 53 -6.70 11.69 5.43
CA PRO A 53 -5.92 12.89 5.17
C PRO A 53 -5.27 12.89 3.78
N VAL A 54 -5.33 14.03 3.09
CA VAL A 54 -4.78 14.19 1.72
C VAL A 54 -3.30 13.81 1.66
N MET A 55 -2.53 14.14 2.69
CA MET A 55 -1.10 13.80 2.77
C MET A 55 -0.84 12.28 2.81
N TRP A 56 -1.74 11.48 3.37
CA TRP A 56 -1.64 10.02 3.35
C TRP A 56 -2.04 9.50 1.98
N SER A 57 -3.15 10.00 1.43
CA SER A 57 -3.66 9.60 0.11
C SER A 57 -2.64 9.82 -1.02
N LYS A 58 -1.79 10.85 -0.92
CA LYS A 58 -0.70 11.13 -1.89
C LYS A 58 0.35 10.01 -2.00
N VAL A 59 0.51 9.20 -0.95
CA VAL A 59 1.49 8.10 -0.92
C VAL A 59 0.83 6.74 -0.72
N ALA A 60 -0.50 6.69 -0.65
CA ALA A 60 -1.29 5.48 -0.47
C ALA A 60 -1.72 4.86 -1.80
N TYR A 61 -2.29 3.67 -1.71
CA TYR A 61 -3.04 3.05 -2.79
C TYR A 61 -4.39 3.78 -3.00
N PRO A 62 -4.92 3.81 -4.24
CA PRO A 62 -6.21 4.42 -4.52
C PRO A 62 -7.34 3.78 -3.71
N SER A 63 -8.17 4.60 -3.07
CA SER A 63 -9.34 4.14 -2.31
C SER A 63 -10.36 5.26 -2.14
N LEU A 64 -11.63 4.87 -2.09
CA LEU A 64 -12.76 5.75 -1.73
C LEU A 64 -13.34 5.39 -0.35
N LYS A 65 -12.68 4.50 0.41
CA LYS A 65 -13.13 4.09 1.73
C LYS A 65 -13.03 5.27 2.72
N PRO A 66 -14.02 5.45 3.62
CA PRO A 66 -13.86 6.33 4.77
C PRO A 66 -12.74 5.83 5.69
N LEU A 67 -12.20 6.73 6.53
CA LEU A 67 -11.00 6.47 7.33
C LEU A 67 -11.08 5.18 8.14
N ALA A 68 -12.17 4.94 8.87
CA ALA A 68 -12.32 3.75 9.70
C ALA A 68 -12.15 2.44 8.91
N SER A 69 -12.85 2.30 7.76
CA SER A 69 -12.73 1.10 6.94
C SER A 69 -11.45 1.07 6.10
N TRP A 70 -10.86 2.24 5.80
CA TRP A 70 -9.57 2.35 5.15
C TRP A 70 -8.43 1.85 6.04
N VAL A 71 -8.46 2.14 7.35
CA VAL A 71 -7.46 1.63 8.31
C VAL A 71 -7.54 0.11 8.44
N LEU A 72 -8.74 -0.46 8.52
CA LEU A 72 -8.91 -1.92 8.56
C LEU A 72 -8.38 -2.58 7.27
N ASP A 73 -8.64 -1.96 6.12
CA ASP A 73 -8.13 -2.41 4.83
C ASP A 73 -6.59 -2.33 4.76
N LEU A 74 -6.00 -1.26 5.30
CA LEU A 74 -4.55 -1.11 5.40
C LEU A 74 -3.91 -2.21 6.25
N ILE A 75 -4.51 -2.53 7.40
CA ILE A 75 -4.02 -3.59 8.28
C ILE A 75 -4.00 -4.93 7.53
N GLN A 76 -5.12 -5.32 6.91
CA GLN A 76 -5.21 -6.57 6.16
C GLN A 76 -4.19 -6.65 5.02
N ARG A 77 -3.94 -5.53 4.33
CA ARG A 77 -2.93 -5.46 3.26
C ARG A 77 -1.52 -5.68 3.77
N VAL A 78 -1.18 -5.02 4.89
CA VAL A 78 0.15 -5.17 5.51
C VAL A 78 0.32 -6.60 6.03
N GLU A 79 -0.70 -7.17 6.67
CA GLU A 79 -0.70 -8.57 7.11
C GLU A 79 -0.50 -9.54 5.95
N PHE A 80 -1.15 -9.31 4.81
CA PHE A 80 -0.96 -10.14 3.61
C PHE A 80 0.49 -10.10 3.10
N VAL A 81 1.09 -8.90 3.04
CA VAL A 81 2.50 -8.74 2.62
C VAL A 81 3.45 -9.37 3.66
N GLN A 82 3.17 -9.19 4.94
CA GLN A 82 3.97 -9.75 6.04
C GLN A 82 3.92 -11.28 6.03
N ALA A 83 2.74 -11.89 5.84
CA ALA A 83 2.59 -13.33 5.71
C ALA A 83 3.38 -13.90 4.52
N TRP A 84 3.46 -13.16 3.40
CA TRP A 84 4.33 -13.53 2.28
C TRP A 84 5.81 -13.49 2.69
N VAL A 85 6.25 -12.48 3.44
CA VAL A 85 7.64 -12.42 3.93
C VAL A 85 7.95 -13.60 4.85
N ASP A 86 7.05 -13.92 5.79
CA ASP A 86 7.31 -14.89 6.86
C ASP A 86 7.15 -16.35 6.40
N HIS A 87 6.22 -16.61 5.48
CA HIS A 87 5.82 -17.97 5.08
C HIS A 87 6.14 -18.29 3.61
N GLY A 88 6.67 -17.33 2.86
CA GLY A 88 6.95 -17.49 1.44
C GLY A 88 5.72 -17.29 0.56
N ILE A 89 5.80 -17.75 -0.69
CA ILE A 89 4.85 -17.42 -1.76
C ILE A 89 3.42 -17.89 -1.41
N PRO A 90 2.42 -17.00 -1.37
CA PRO A 90 1.03 -17.38 -1.11
C PRO A 90 0.47 -18.32 -2.17
N ASN A 91 -0.41 -19.23 -1.76
CA ASN A 91 -1.18 -20.08 -2.67
C ASN A 91 -2.23 -19.28 -3.46
N VAL A 92 -2.74 -18.19 -2.87
CA VAL A 92 -3.73 -17.28 -3.47
C VAL A 92 -3.27 -15.86 -3.25
N PHE A 93 -3.28 -15.05 -4.31
CA PHE A 93 -2.89 -13.66 -4.25
C PHE A 93 -4.10 -12.73 -4.18
N TRP A 94 -4.12 -11.83 -3.19
CA TRP A 94 -5.11 -10.76 -3.13
C TRP A 94 -4.70 -9.62 -4.07
N ILE A 95 -5.10 -9.71 -5.35
CA ILE A 95 -4.64 -8.80 -6.40
C ILE A 95 -4.97 -7.33 -6.12
N SER A 96 -6.18 -7.04 -5.62
CA SER A 96 -6.56 -5.67 -5.23
C SER A 96 -5.88 -5.18 -3.95
N GLY A 97 -5.17 -6.06 -3.26
CA GLY A 97 -4.28 -5.80 -2.13
C GLY A 97 -2.96 -5.12 -2.52
N PHE A 98 -2.55 -5.14 -3.79
CA PHE A 98 -1.31 -4.51 -4.25
C PHE A 98 -1.46 -3.00 -4.52
N PHE A 99 -0.39 -2.25 -4.28
CA PHE A 99 -0.22 -0.89 -4.78
C PHE A 99 -0.11 -0.86 -6.30
N PHE A 100 0.63 -1.81 -6.88
CA PHE A 100 0.80 -1.89 -8.34
C PHE A 100 0.56 -3.30 -8.89
N PRO A 101 -0.72 -3.70 -9.05
CA PRO A 101 -1.09 -5.04 -9.53
C PRO A 101 -0.51 -5.39 -10.90
N GLN A 102 -0.29 -4.40 -11.77
CA GLN A 102 0.23 -4.64 -13.11
C GLN A 102 1.66 -5.17 -13.10
N ALA A 103 2.52 -4.72 -12.18
CA ALA A 103 3.86 -5.29 -12.03
C ALA A 103 3.82 -6.76 -11.61
N PHE A 104 2.83 -7.15 -10.80
CA PHE A 104 2.62 -8.54 -10.43
C PHE A 104 2.22 -9.40 -11.64
N LEU A 105 1.25 -8.93 -12.43
CA LEU A 105 0.79 -9.63 -13.64
C LEU A 105 1.92 -9.79 -14.67
N THR A 106 2.65 -8.70 -14.98
CA THR A 106 3.81 -8.76 -15.87
C THR A 106 4.90 -9.67 -15.31
N GLY A 107 5.18 -9.59 -14.00
CA GLY A 107 6.14 -10.47 -13.33
C GLY A 107 5.76 -11.94 -13.41
N THR A 108 4.46 -12.25 -13.42
CA THR A 108 3.95 -13.62 -13.58
C THR A 108 4.17 -14.13 -15.00
N LEU A 109 3.83 -13.33 -16.03
CA LEU A 109 4.11 -13.66 -17.43
C LEU A 109 5.62 -13.84 -17.68
N GLN A 110 6.46 -12.97 -17.10
CA GLN A 110 7.92 -13.10 -17.18
C GLN A 110 8.44 -14.40 -16.55
N ASN A 111 7.95 -14.78 -15.36
CA ASN A 111 8.38 -16.02 -14.72
C ASN A 111 7.97 -17.24 -15.55
N PHE A 112 6.77 -17.22 -16.14
CA PHE A 112 6.31 -18.27 -17.05
C PHE A 112 7.20 -18.35 -18.30
N ALA A 113 7.37 -17.24 -19.02
CA ALA A 113 8.18 -17.18 -20.24
C ALA A 113 9.62 -17.69 -20.00
N ARG A 114 10.25 -17.28 -18.89
CA ARG A 114 11.59 -17.74 -18.50
C ARG A 114 11.63 -19.24 -18.19
N LYS A 115 10.62 -19.78 -17.51
CA LYS A 115 10.54 -21.21 -17.17
C LYS A 115 10.47 -22.09 -18.42
N TYR A 116 9.74 -21.65 -19.44
CA TYR A 116 9.53 -22.41 -20.68
C TYR A 116 10.46 -22.00 -21.82
N VAL A 117 11.36 -21.03 -21.60
CA VAL A 117 12.31 -20.52 -22.60
C VAL A 117 11.58 -20.06 -23.89
N ILE A 118 10.50 -19.29 -23.70
CA ILE A 118 9.71 -18.70 -24.79
C ILE A 118 9.74 -17.17 -24.67
N SER A 119 9.40 -16.48 -25.75
CA SER A 119 9.26 -15.01 -25.70
C SER A 119 8.09 -14.62 -24.80
N ILE A 120 8.23 -13.55 -24.03
CA ILE A 120 7.11 -13.00 -23.24
C ILE A 120 5.96 -12.54 -24.15
N ASP A 121 6.26 -12.07 -25.36
CA ASP A 121 5.27 -11.53 -26.31
C ASP A 121 4.30 -12.60 -26.83
N THR A 122 4.64 -13.88 -26.66
CA THR A 122 3.79 -15.02 -27.03
C THR A 122 2.97 -15.55 -25.86
N VAL A 123 3.01 -14.92 -24.68
CA VAL A 123 2.34 -15.37 -23.46
C VAL A 123 1.27 -14.36 -23.05
N SER A 124 0.05 -14.84 -22.80
CA SER A 124 -1.07 -14.04 -22.31
C SER A 124 -1.87 -14.78 -21.24
N PHE A 125 -2.67 -14.04 -20.48
CA PHE A 125 -3.64 -14.64 -19.56
C PHE A 125 -4.88 -15.10 -20.33
N GLY A 126 -5.25 -16.38 -20.16
CA GLY A 126 -6.57 -16.87 -20.51
C GLY A 126 -7.53 -16.71 -19.33
N PHE A 127 -8.79 -16.40 -19.61
CA PHE A 127 -9.85 -16.27 -18.60
C PHE A 127 -10.92 -17.34 -18.86
N GLN A 128 -11.44 -17.94 -17.79
CA GLN A 128 -12.54 -18.91 -17.80
C GLN A 128 -13.72 -18.34 -17.03
#